data_AF-A0A2W4UXI4-F1
#
_entry.id   AF-A0A2W4UXI4-F1
#
_cell.length_a   1.000
_cell.length_b   1.000
_cell.length_c   1.000
_cell.angle_alpha   90.00
_cell.angle_beta   90.00
_cell.angle_gamma   90.00
#
_symmetry.space_group_name_H-M   'P 1'
#
loop_
_entity.id
_entity.type
_entity.pdbx_description
1 polymer ?
#
loop_
_entity_poly.entity_id
_entity_poly.type
_entity_poly.pdbx_seq_one_letter_code
_entity_poly.pdbx_strand_id
1 'polypeptide(L)'
;MVPGAVRMLDRTLDVTIWPLEQQKAEAQAKRRVGLGYLGLANAMAMLGLRYGSEASAEFAANVTRELRDAAYMASVELAKELGPFPKLDVEKYLQEGTFASKLPEHIKDAIRKHGIRNSHLLSIAPTGTISLGFADNASSGIEPTFDLKQYRNVRTGKGEERKMWTADDHAYRVLKMVKGEDADASVIATALNLSVEEHLRIMKAVIPYIDSAISKTVNVPADYSFEDFSRIYLDAWKGGLKGITTYRPNDITGAVLVSEAEAKAAGNGTRDLRTDDPDRRVEIKDVPNVVENLRWPSRPDVVAEGVTYTVRHPHGNFAVVVNHWENGRKHPLEVYIAGNEAPRGLGAIAKALSVDMRTDDGAFLEMKLASLINTVADDGFEMNDPATGKRVLMPSLTAGFAVLVKHRLTQIGALGEQEHSPMVDALFSRKEPKTGPAGAIGWQVDVSNPATGDDFLLTTKELKLPNGQVRPYSVWLSGRYPAALNGLMKVLSIDMRVSDPKWVAMKLQKLANFGEVRGDFLAQVPGEAKQMNYPSTVAYVATLLLARMKALGLLEGAPLARSGDAQPVVEVTEAANRPVRGGGKQCPECGSMSLHKVDGCERCDACGHIGSCG
;
A
#
# COMPACT_ATOMS: atom_id res chain seq x y z
N MET A 1 25.17 -7.15 -39.65
CA MET A 1 23.97 -7.34 -38.81
C MET A 1 23.10 -6.08 -38.75
N VAL A 2 23.64 -4.92 -38.37
CA VAL A 2 22.86 -3.67 -38.19
C VAL A 2 21.97 -3.28 -39.39
N PRO A 3 22.45 -3.27 -40.66
CA PRO A 3 21.58 -2.90 -41.78
C PRO A 3 20.36 -3.81 -41.98
N GLY A 4 20.54 -5.12 -41.72
CA GLY A 4 19.44 -6.08 -41.74
C GLY A 4 18.42 -5.82 -40.63
N ALA A 5 18.89 -5.48 -39.43
CA ALA A 5 18.02 -5.15 -38.30
C ALA A 5 17.21 -3.86 -38.56
N VAL A 6 17.84 -2.79 -39.08
CA VAL A 6 17.14 -1.55 -39.44
C VAL A 6 16.08 -1.82 -40.51
N ARG A 7 16.41 -2.58 -41.56
CA ARG A 7 15.44 -2.97 -42.60
C ARG A 7 14.28 -3.79 -42.05
N MET A 8 14.56 -4.72 -41.13
CA MET A 8 13.52 -5.53 -40.48
C MET A 8 12.56 -4.63 -39.69
N LEU A 9 13.09 -3.72 -38.86
CA LEU A 9 12.29 -2.78 -38.08
C LEU A 9 11.48 -1.82 -38.98
N ASP A 10 12.07 -1.31 -40.07
CA ASP A 10 11.35 -0.47 -41.03
C ASP A 10 10.17 -1.20 -41.66
N ARG A 11 10.36 -2.48 -42.05
CA ARG A 11 9.28 -3.32 -42.60
C ARG A 11 8.20 -3.64 -41.58
N THR A 12 8.54 -3.75 -40.29
CA THR A 12 7.55 -3.96 -39.23
C THR A 12 6.47 -2.87 -39.25
N LEU A 13 6.83 -1.62 -39.58
CA LEU A 13 5.88 -0.51 -39.65
C LEU A 13 4.79 -0.71 -40.72
N ASP A 14 5.12 -1.40 -41.80
CA ASP A 14 4.23 -1.62 -42.94
C ASP A 14 3.30 -2.82 -42.72
N VAL A 15 3.76 -3.84 -41.99
CA VAL A 15 2.96 -5.03 -41.66
C VAL A 15 2.18 -4.91 -40.36
N THR A 16 2.45 -3.88 -39.54
CA THR A 16 1.75 -3.65 -38.28
C THR A 16 0.29 -3.29 -38.54
N ILE A 17 -0.62 -4.02 -37.91
CA ILE A 17 -2.05 -3.67 -37.86
C ILE A 17 -2.24 -2.67 -36.73
N TRP A 18 -2.44 -1.40 -37.07
CA TRP A 18 -2.59 -0.32 -36.11
C TRP A 18 -4.03 -0.26 -35.56
N PRO A 19 -4.24 -0.24 -34.24
CA PRO A 19 -5.57 -0.16 -33.65
C PRO A 19 -6.33 1.13 -33.98
N LEU A 20 -5.62 2.22 -34.24
CA LEU A 20 -6.16 3.55 -34.53
C LEU A 20 -5.55 4.13 -35.80
N GLU A 21 -6.36 4.74 -36.65
CA GLU A 21 -5.89 5.37 -37.90
C GLU A 21 -4.89 6.50 -37.63
N GLN A 22 -5.03 7.23 -36.52
CA GLN A 22 -4.08 8.27 -36.12
C GLN A 22 -2.69 7.69 -35.84
N GLN A 23 -2.60 6.49 -35.25
CA GLN A 23 -1.32 5.81 -35.00
C GLN A 23 -0.68 5.36 -36.30
N LYS A 24 -1.47 4.78 -37.22
CA LYS A 24 -1.02 4.40 -38.56
C LYS A 24 -0.47 5.59 -39.34
N ALA A 25 -1.22 6.70 -39.36
CA ALA A 25 -0.82 7.92 -40.05
C ALA A 25 0.49 8.47 -39.49
N GLU A 26 0.66 8.48 -38.16
CA GLU A 26 1.88 8.97 -37.52
C GLU A 26 3.08 8.05 -37.75
N ALA A 27 2.88 6.73 -37.67
CA ALA A 27 3.91 5.73 -37.96
C ALA A 27 4.40 5.85 -39.41
N GLN A 28 3.49 5.99 -40.38
CA GLN A 28 3.84 6.15 -41.79
C GLN A 28 4.49 7.51 -42.09
N ALA A 29 4.05 8.58 -41.42
CA ALA A 29 4.59 9.92 -41.63
C ALA A 29 6.03 10.09 -41.12
N LYS A 30 6.40 9.40 -40.02
CA LYS A 30 7.71 9.59 -39.35
C LYS A 30 8.62 8.37 -39.39
N ARG A 31 8.07 7.19 -39.69
CA ARG A 31 8.76 5.89 -39.75
C ARG A 31 9.75 5.66 -38.60
N ARG A 32 9.32 5.91 -37.36
CA ARG A 32 10.17 5.77 -36.17
C ARG A 32 10.42 4.30 -35.86
N VAL A 33 11.68 3.95 -35.61
CA VAL A 33 12.09 2.64 -35.14
C VAL A 33 13.00 2.77 -33.92
N GLY A 34 13.21 1.68 -33.19
CA GLY A 34 14.05 1.67 -31.99
C GLY A 34 14.94 0.44 -31.96
N LEU A 35 16.12 0.55 -32.56
CA LEU A 35 17.17 -0.44 -32.50
C LEU A 35 17.98 -0.25 -31.21
N GLY A 36 18.20 -1.35 -30.50
CA GLY A 36 19.08 -1.41 -29.35
C GLY A 36 19.90 -2.70 -29.35
N TYR A 37 20.53 -2.99 -28.22
CA TYR A 37 21.33 -4.19 -28.01
C TYR A 37 21.13 -4.69 -26.58
N LEU A 38 21.60 -5.90 -26.30
CA LEU A 38 21.65 -6.51 -24.97
C LEU A 38 23.02 -7.17 -24.78
N GLY A 39 23.29 -7.68 -23.58
CA GLY A 39 24.52 -8.42 -23.28
C GLY A 39 25.76 -7.53 -23.08
N LEU A 40 25.58 -6.21 -22.91
CA LEU A 40 26.70 -5.29 -22.76
C LEU A 40 27.57 -5.63 -21.54
N ALA A 41 26.96 -5.92 -20.38
CA ALA A 41 27.71 -6.25 -19.18
C ALA A 41 28.44 -7.60 -19.30
N ASN A 42 27.84 -8.59 -19.99
CA ASN A 42 28.51 -9.85 -20.26
C ASN A 42 29.70 -9.69 -21.20
N ALA A 43 29.55 -8.90 -22.28
CA ALA A 43 30.66 -8.61 -23.19
C ALA A 43 31.82 -7.93 -22.45
N MET A 44 31.52 -6.94 -21.60
CA MET A 44 32.51 -6.30 -20.74
C MET A 44 33.20 -7.31 -19.82
N ALA A 45 32.44 -8.13 -19.09
CA ALA A 45 32.99 -9.13 -18.18
C ALA A 45 33.89 -10.15 -18.90
N MET A 46 33.47 -10.62 -20.08
CA MET A 46 34.27 -11.54 -20.91
C MET A 46 35.57 -10.91 -21.43
N LEU A 47 35.58 -9.59 -21.63
CA LEU A 47 36.77 -8.81 -21.98
C LEU A 47 37.62 -8.42 -20.76
N GLY A 48 37.23 -8.84 -19.54
CA GLY A 48 37.94 -8.47 -18.32
C GLY A 48 37.64 -7.05 -17.82
N LEU A 49 36.62 -6.38 -18.36
CA LEU A 49 36.22 -5.03 -17.99
C LEU A 49 35.10 -5.08 -16.94
N ARG A 50 35.40 -4.64 -15.70
CA ARG A 50 34.35 -4.52 -14.67
C ARG A 50 33.39 -3.39 -15.05
N TYR A 51 32.10 -3.71 -15.12
CA TYR A 51 31.04 -2.75 -15.42
C TYR A 51 31.10 -1.57 -14.45
N GLY A 52 30.96 -0.35 -14.98
CA GLY A 52 31.02 0.89 -14.20
C GLY A 52 32.41 1.49 -14.07
N SER A 53 33.48 0.79 -14.46
CA SER A 53 34.83 1.39 -14.59
C SER A 53 34.93 2.37 -15.76
N GLU A 54 35.94 3.25 -15.77
CA GLU A 54 36.20 4.17 -16.89
C GLU A 54 36.41 3.42 -18.21
N ALA A 55 37.22 2.35 -18.19
CA ALA A 55 37.46 1.52 -19.37
C ALA A 55 36.18 0.88 -19.91
N SER A 56 35.28 0.42 -19.02
CA SER A 56 33.97 -0.09 -19.44
C SER A 56 33.07 1.01 -20.01
N ALA A 57 33.13 2.24 -19.50
CA ALA A 57 32.37 3.36 -20.04
C ALA A 57 32.83 3.74 -21.45
N GLU A 58 34.15 3.77 -21.68
CA GLU A 58 34.73 3.99 -23.00
C GLU A 58 34.33 2.89 -23.99
N PHE A 59 34.40 1.62 -23.56
CA PHE A 59 33.93 0.50 -24.36
C PHE A 59 32.44 0.62 -24.73
N ALA A 60 31.58 0.97 -23.78
CA ALA A 60 30.15 1.18 -24.02
C ALA A 60 29.89 2.32 -25.03
N ALA A 61 30.63 3.43 -24.89
CA ALA A 61 30.57 4.55 -25.82
C ALA A 61 30.95 4.13 -27.23
N ASN A 62 32.06 3.39 -27.38
CA ASN A 62 32.53 2.90 -28.68
C ASN A 62 31.51 1.96 -29.33
N VAL A 63 31.00 0.96 -28.62
CA VAL A 63 29.97 0.04 -29.14
C VAL A 63 28.72 0.81 -29.60
N THR A 64 28.26 1.79 -28.81
CA THR A 64 27.06 2.55 -29.15
C THR A 64 27.30 3.51 -30.32
N ARG A 65 28.49 4.08 -30.44
CA ARG A 65 28.88 4.91 -31.58
C ARG A 65 28.86 4.12 -32.89
N GLU A 66 29.46 2.94 -32.91
CA GLU A 66 29.46 2.07 -34.10
C GLU A 66 28.04 1.65 -34.49
N LEU A 67 27.20 1.32 -33.50
CA LEU A 67 25.79 1.02 -33.75
C LEU A 67 25.06 2.21 -34.38
N ARG A 68 25.27 3.42 -33.83
CA ARG A 68 24.65 4.65 -34.34
C ARG A 68 25.03 4.88 -35.79
N ASP A 69 26.33 4.90 -36.09
CA ASP A 69 26.82 5.25 -37.42
C ASP A 69 26.34 4.22 -38.46
N ALA A 70 26.40 2.93 -38.13
CA ALA A 70 25.88 1.87 -38.98
C ALA A 70 24.36 1.94 -39.18
N ALA A 71 23.58 2.29 -38.15
CA ALA A 71 22.13 2.38 -38.24
C ALA A 71 21.69 3.57 -39.11
N TYR A 72 22.30 4.74 -38.91
CA TYR A 72 22.01 5.92 -39.71
C TYR A 72 22.37 5.71 -41.18
N MET A 73 23.54 5.14 -41.47
CA MET A 73 23.92 4.81 -42.84
C MET A 73 22.97 3.79 -43.47
N ALA A 74 22.55 2.76 -42.73
CA ALA A 74 21.55 1.81 -43.23
C ALA A 74 20.21 2.46 -43.57
N SER A 75 19.76 3.44 -42.77
CA SER A 75 18.54 4.20 -43.05
C SER A 75 18.67 5.12 -44.26
N VAL A 76 19.87 5.66 -44.52
CA VAL A 76 20.16 6.39 -45.76
C VAL A 76 20.11 5.46 -46.98
N GLU A 77 20.68 4.26 -46.89
CA GLU A 77 20.58 3.27 -47.99
C GLU A 77 19.12 2.85 -48.25
N LEU A 78 18.31 2.68 -47.19
CA LEU A 78 16.87 2.44 -47.33
C LEU A 78 16.14 3.64 -47.96
N ALA A 79 16.59 4.87 -47.72
CA ALA A 79 16.00 6.05 -48.34
C ALA A 79 16.26 6.09 -49.85
N LYS A 80 17.44 5.63 -50.30
CA LYS A 80 17.74 5.50 -51.73
C LYS A 80 16.82 4.49 -52.43
N GLU A 81 16.52 3.39 -51.75
CA GLU A 81 15.69 2.30 -52.31
C GLU A 81 14.19 2.60 -52.23
N LEU A 82 13.71 3.12 -51.09
CA LEU A 82 12.28 3.19 -50.76
C LEU A 82 11.77 4.63 -50.55
N GLY A 83 12.65 5.62 -50.66
CA GLY A 83 12.39 7.02 -50.34
C GLY A 83 12.56 7.37 -48.86
N PRO A 84 12.83 8.64 -48.52
CA PRO A 84 12.91 9.10 -47.13
C PRO A 84 11.56 9.03 -46.40
N PHE A 85 11.54 9.24 -45.08
CA PHE A 85 10.26 9.39 -44.37
C PHE A 85 9.51 10.65 -44.86
N PRO A 86 8.16 10.62 -44.98
CA PRO A 86 7.39 11.69 -45.62
C PRO A 86 7.54 13.09 -45.02
N LYS A 87 7.74 13.21 -43.71
CA LYS A 87 7.89 14.51 -43.01
C LYS A 87 9.34 15.03 -42.96
N LEU A 88 10.26 14.48 -43.74
CA LEU A 88 11.65 14.90 -43.70
C LEU A 88 11.80 16.32 -44.27
N ASP A 89 12.29 17.22 -43.42
CA ASP A 89 12.85 18.52 -43.79
C ASP A 89 14.33 18.44 -43.42
N VAL A 90 15.20 18.29 -44.43
CA VAL A 90 16.63 17.97 -44.24
C VAL A 90 17.33 19.05 -43.42
N GLU A 91 17.07 20.32 -43.72
CA GLU A 91 17.71 21.44 -43.04
C GLU A 91 17.28 21.49 -41.57
N LYS A 92 15.99 21.35 -41.29
CA LYS A 92 15.51 21.27 -39.89
C LYS A 92 15.99 20.01 -39.17
N TYR A 93 16.12 18.90 -39.88
CA TYR A 93 16.60 17.64 -39.29
C TYR A 93 18.05 17.76 -38.83
N LEU A 94 18.90 18.40 -39.64
CA LEU A 94 20.33 18.59 -39.38
C LEU A 94 20.66 19.90 -38.61
N GLN A 95 19.65 20.71 -38.30
CA GLN A 95 19.79 21.97 -37.59
C GLN A 95 20.50 21.79 -36.24
N GLU A 96 21.33 22.77 -35.86
CA GLU A 96 21.96 22.82 -34.55
C GLU A 96 20.95 22.64 -33.42
N GLY A 97 21.31 21.83 -32.42
CA GLY A 97 20.44 21.47 -31.30
C GLY A 97 19.64 20.18 -31.50
N THR A 98 19.49 19.67 -32.73
CA THR A 98 18.94 18.32 -32.96
C THR A 98 19.98 17.24 -32.65
N PHE A 99 19.53 15.99 -32.47
CA PHE A 99 20.46 14.87 -32.37
C PHE A 99 21.30 14.70 -33.65
N ALA A 100 20.68 14.83 -34.82
CA ALA A 100 21.34 14.56 -36.09
C ALA A 100 22.44 15.58 -36.44
N SER A 101 22.41 16.78 -35.84
CA SER A 101 23.50 17.77 -35.96
C SER A 101 24.85 17.25 -35.44
N LYS A 102 24.83 16.28 -34.52
CA LYS A 102 26.01 15.65 -33.89
C LYS A 102 26.54 14.43 -34.65
N LEU A 103 25.92 14.06 -35.77
CA LEU A 103 26.39 12.96 -36.59
C LEU A 103 27.71 13.33 -37.29
N PRO A 104 28.57 12.33 -37.60
CA PRO A 104 29.75 12.54 -38.43
C PRO A 104 29.39 13.19 -39.78
N GLU A 105 30.29 14.03 -40.31
CA GLU A 105 30.00 14.82 -41.52
C GLU A 105 29.60 13.95 -42.71
N HIS A 106 30.29 12.82 -42.91
CA HIS A 106 29.96 11.91 -44.02
C HIS A 106 28.53 11.36 -43.95
N ILE A 107 27.95 11.18 -42.75
CA ILE A 107 26.56 10.76 -42.57
C ILE A 107 25.63 11.93 -42.86
N LYS A 108 25.95 13.13 -42.37
CA LYS A 108 25.16 14.35 -42.65
C LYS A 108 25.10 14.63 -44.16
N ASP A 109 26.21 14.51 -44.87
CA ASP A 109 26.27 14.66 -46.32
C ASP A 109 25.45 13.60 -47.05
N ALA A 110 25.48 12.36 -46.58
CA ALA A 110 24.65 11.30 -47.12
C ALA A 110 23.15 11.59 -46.93
N ILE A 111 22.75 12.10 -45.75
CA ILE A 111 21.38 12.53 -45.46
C ILE A 111 20.98 13.72 -46.35
N ARG A 112 21.86 14.71 -46.56
CA ARG A 112 21.58 15.84 -47.46
C ARG A 112 21.34 15.38 -48.89
N LYS A 113 22.16 14.44 -49.36
CA LYS A 113 22.13 13.97 -50.75
C LYS A 113 20.98 13.00 -51.03
N HIS A 114 20.66 12.12 -50.08
CA HIS A 114 19.77 10.97 -50.33
C HIS A 114 18.55 10.91 -49.41
N GLY A 115 18.48 11.77 -48.39
CA GLY A 115 17.49 11.68 -47.32
C GLY A 115 17.75 10.53 -46.36
N ILE A 116 16.80 10.31 -45.45
CA ILE A 116 16.85 9.22 -44.47
C ILE A 116 15.48 8.56 -44.34
N ARG A 117 15.43 7.22 -44.24
CA ARG A 117 14.18 6.46 -44.24
C ARG A 117 13.41 6.58 -42.93
N ASN A 118 14.11 6.72 -41.81
CA ASN A 118 13.54 6.66 -40.47
C ASN A 118 13.88 7.95 -39.72
N SER A 119 12.90 8.58 -39.06
CA SER A 119 13.17 9.81 -38.32
C SER A 119 13.97 9.58 -37.02
N HIS A 120 13.78 8.42 -36.40
CA HIS A 120 14.47 7.95 -35.19
C HIS A 120 14.80 6.47 -35.37
N LEU A 121 15.96 6.06 -34.86
CA LEU A 121 16.60 4.78 -35.11
C LEU A 121 16.99 4.05 -33.84
N LEU A 122 17.34 4.74 -32.76
CA LEU A 122 18.09 4.14 -31.65
C LEU A 122 17.36 4.32 -30.31
N SER A 123 17.08 3.21 -29.65
CA SER A 123 16.45 3.18 -28.34
C SER A 123 16.90 1.96 -27.56
N ILE A 124 17.33 2.16 -26.32
CA ILE A 124 17.72 1.05 -25.45
C ILE A 124 16.53 0.71 -24.55
N ALA A 125 15.84 -0.36 -24.89
CA ALA A 125 14.72 -0.91 -24.12
C ALA A 125 15.19 -2.01 -23.14
N PRO A 126 14.42 -2.33 -22.08
CA PRO A 126 14.71 -3.49 -21.26
C PRO A 126 14.42 -4.76 -22.06
N THR A 127 15.33 -5.71 -22.02
CA THR A 127 15.27 -6.97 -22.79
C THR A 127 15.09 -8.19 -21.89
N GLY A 128 14.37 -8.05 -20.76
CA GLY A 128 14.26 -9.09 -19.72
C GLY A 128 13.87 -10.48 -20.24
N THR A 129 12.65 -10.64 -20.76
CA THR A 129 12.16 -11.96 -21.22
C THR A 129 12.86 -12.44 -22.49
N ILE A 130 13.16 -11.53 -23.42
CA ILE A 130 13.84 -11.90 -24.68
C ILE A 130 15.29 -12.32 -24.43
N SER A 131 15.97 -11.73 -23.43
CA SER A 131 17.32 -12.14 -23.08
C SER A 131 17.34 -13.54 -22.48
N LEU A 132 16.42 -13.81 -21.55
CA LEU A 132 16.24 -15.16 -20.99
C LEU A 132 15.93 -16.20 -22.07
N GLY A 133 14.98 -15.91 -22.97
CA GLY A 133 14.49 -16.88 -23.94
C GLY A 133 15.39 -17.08 -25.18
N PHE A 134 16.08 -16.02 -25.62
CA PHE A 134 16.78 -16.02 -26.92
C PHE A 134 18.23 -15.56 -26.87
N ALA A 135 18.70 -15.04 -25.73
CA ALA A 135 20.08 -14.62 -25.55
C ALA A 135 20.71 -15.21 -24.29
N ASP A 136 20.29 -16.44 -23.95
CA ASP A 136 20.94 -17.26 -22.93
C ASP A 136 21.08 -16.57 -21.57
N ASN A 137 20.06 -15.80 -21.18
CA ASN A 137 20.03 -15.02 -19.94
C ASN A 137 21.19 -14.02 -19.80
N ALA A 138 21.64 -13.43 -20.91
CA ALA A 138 22.54 -12.28 -20.89
C ALA A 138 21.91 -11.05 -20.21
N SER A 139 22.74 -10.08 -19.85
CA SER A 139 22.38 -8.80 -19.25
C SER A 139 21.43 -8.03 -20.16
N SER A 140 20.42 -7.40 -19.57
CA SER A 140 19.36 -6.75 -20.34
C SER A 140 19.78 -5.37 -20.83
N GLY A 141 19.73 -5.07 -22.13
CA GLY A 141 20.07 -3.71 -22.58
C GLY A 141 21.50 -3.30 -22.20
N ILE A 142 21.60 -2.14 -21.54
CA ILE A 142 22.81 -1.68 -20.84
C ILE A 142 22.74 -1.91 -19.32
N GLU A 143 21.92 -2.84 -18.85
CA GLU A 143 21.92 -3.22 -17.43
C GLU A 143 23.19 -3.99 -17.07
N PRO A 144 23.70 -3.87 -15.82
CA PRO A 144 24.62 -4.85 -15.29
C PRO A 144 23.95 -6.22 -15.24
N THR A 145 24.75 -7.26 -14.98
CA THR A 145 24.21 -8.54 -14.55
C THR A 145 23.35 -8.31 -13.30
N PHE A 146 22.11 -8.82 -13.27
CA PHE A 146 21.23 -8.61 -12.11
C PHE A 146 21.80 -9.32 -10.88
N ASP A 147 21.99 -10.62 -11.00
CA ASP A 147 22.67 -11.50 -10.06
C ASP A 147 23.32 -12.65 -10.87
N LEU A 148 24.35 -13.30 -10.32
CA LEU A 148 25.05 -14.41 -10.97
C LEU A 148 24.13 -15.63 -11.15
N LYS A 149 23.25 -15.85 -10.16
CA LYS A 149 22.20 -16.87 -10.20
C LYS A 149 20.86 -16.23 -9.89
N GLN A 150 19.89 -16.41 -10.79
CA GLN A 150 18.57 -15.80 -10.67
C GLN A 150 17.53 -16.86 -10.38
N TYR A 151 16.65 -16.60 -9.42
CA TYR A 151 15.51 -17.47 -9.10
C TYR A 151 14.25 -16.87 -9.73
N ARG A 152 13.65 -17.60 -10.68
CA ARG A 152 12.51 -17.14 -11.46
C ARG A 152 11.31 -18.04 -11.23
N ASN A 153 10.18 -17.42 -10.91
CA ASN A 153 8.89 -18.11 -10.88
C ASN A 153 8.36 -18.28 -12.31
N VAL A 154 8.53 -19.47 -12.88
CA VAL A 154 8.07 -19.79 -14.24
C VAL A 154 6.76 -20.55 -14.15
N ARG A 155 5.75 -20.12 -14.92
CA ARG A 155 4.48 -20.83 -15.05
C ARG A 155 4.70 -22.07 -15.92
N THR A 156 4.47 -23.26 -15.36
CA THR A 156 4.61 -24.52 -16.09
C THR A 156 3.22 -25.06 -16.46
N GLY A 157 2.89 -25.08 -17.75
CA GLY A 157 1.65 -25.68 -18.27
C GLY A 157 0.38 -24.81 -18.19
N LYS A 158 -0.79 -25.42 -18.43
CA LYS A 158 -2.11 -24.75 -18.46
C LYS A 158 -2.68 -24.41 -17.06
N GLY A 159 -1.96 -24.72 -15.97
CA GLY A 159 -2.37 -24.42 -14.59
C GLY A 159 -1.70 -23.19 -13.97
N GLU A 160 -1.88 -22.99 -12.66
CA GLU A 160 -1.17 -21.99 -11.83
C GLU A 160 0.12 -22.53 -11.18
N GLU A 161 0.57 -23.75 -11.54
CA GLU A 161 1.85 -24.26 -11.05
C GLU A 161 2.98 -23.32 -11.50
N ARG A 162 3.56 -22.61 -10.52
CA ARG A 162 4.79 -21.85 -10.69
C ARG A 162 5.91 -22.68 -10.07
N LYS A 163 6.82 -23.16 -10.90
CA LYS A 163 8.07 -23.75 -10.42
C LYS A 163 9.13 -22.66 -10.34
N MET A 164 9.92 -22.70 -9.27
CA MET A 164 11.12 -21.88 -9.19
C MET A 164 12.18 -22.51 -10.09
N TRP A 165 12.61 -21.76 -11.10
CA TRP A 165 13.71 -22.14 -11.98
C TRP A 165 14.92 -21.28 -11.68
N THR A 166 16.09 -21.90 -11.63
CA THR A 166 17.36 -21.20 -11.58
C THR A 166 17.81 -20.87 -12.99
N ALA A 167 18.17 -19.61 -13.21
CA ALA A 167 18.76 -19.13 -14.44
C ALA A 167 20.07 -18.41 -14.11
N ASP A 168 21.18 -19.04 -14.48
CA ASP A 168 22.51 -18.48 -14.28
C ASP A 168 22.78 -17.41 -15.35
N ASP A 169 23.56 -16.38 -15.01
CA ASP A 169 24.02 -15.38 -15.96
C ASP A 169 24.96 -16.02 -17.02
N HIS A 170 24.85 -15.56 -18.26
CA HIS A 170 25.63 -16.09 -19.38
C HIS A 170 27.15 -16.03 -19.15
N ALA A 171 27.69 -14.85 -18.79
CA ALA A 171 29.13 -14.68 -18.61
C ALA A 171 29.64 -15.48 -17.41
N TYR A 172 28.84 -15.56 -16.34
CA TYR A 172 29.14 -16.40 -15.19
C TYR A 172 29.27 -17.87 -15.59
N ARG A 173 28.30 -18.39 -16.35
CA ARG A 173 28.34 -19.79 -16.79
C ARG A 173 29.52 -20.09 -17.71
N VAL A 174 29.81 -19.20 -18.67
CA VAL A 174 30.98 -19.34 -19.55
C VAL A 174 32.29 -19.30 -18.77
N LEU A 175 32.41 -18.41 -17.79
CA LEU A 175 33.58 -18.33 -16.91
C LEU A 175 33.83 -19.66 -16.19
N LYS A 176 32.79 -20.27 -15.61
CA LYS A 176 32.89 -21.57 -14.94
C LYS A 176 33.22 -22.71 -15.90
N MET A 177 32.65 -22.70 -17.11
CA MET A 177 32.97 -23.69 -18.15
C MET A 177 34.43 -23.62 -18.61
N VAL A 178 35.00 -22.42 -18.72
CA VAL A 178 36.36 -22.22 -19.26
C VAL A 178 37.44 -22.34 -18.18
N LYS A 179 37.18 -21.81 -16.97
CA LYS A 179 38.20 -21.69 -15.90
C LYS A 179 37.95 -22.62 -14.70
N GLY A 180 36.86 -23.39 -14.70
CA GLY A 180 36.47 -24.30 -13.62
C GLY A 180 35.58 -23.65 -12.54
N GLU A 181 35.07 -24.49 -11.64
CA GLU A 181 34.09 -24.09 -10.61
C GLU A 181 34.63 -23.04 -9.62
N ASP A 182 35.95 -23.00 -9.38
CA ASP A 182 36.59 -22.05 -8.46
C ASP A 182 36.99 -20.72 -9.12
N ALA A 183 36.62 -20.50 -10.39
CA ALA A 183 36.99 -19.29 -11.11
C ALA A 183 36.46 -18.01 -10.45
N ASP A 184 37.34 -17.01 -10.31
CA ASP A 184 37.00 -15.70 -9.75
C ASP A 184 36.02 -14.93 -10.65
N ALA A 185 34.83 -14.67 -10.11
CA ALA A 185 33.75 -13.95 -10.79
C ALA A 185 33.70 -12.46 -10.44
N SER A 186 34.70 -11.92 -9.71
CA SER A 186 34.77 -10.52 -9.25
C SER A 186 34.64 -9.48 -10.37
N VAL A 187 35.03 -9.82 -11.60
CA VAL A 187 34.87 -8.95 -12.77
C VAL A 187 33.40 -8.76 -13.18
N ILE A 188 32.53 -9.71 -12.83
CA ILE A 188 31.09 -9.66 -13.13
C ILE A 188 30.40 -8.84 -12.03
N ALA A 189 30.29 -7.53 -12.25
CA ALA A 189 29.55 -6.67 -11.33
C ALA A 189 28.05 -6.96 -11.42
N THR A 190 27.43 -7.16 -10.25
CA THR A 190 25.98 -7.36 -10.13
C THR A 190 25.27 -6.06 -9.81
N ALA A 191 23.97 -5.99 -10.09
CA ALA A 191 23.13 -4.82 -9.86
C ALA A 191 23.08 -4.39 -8.38
N LEU A 192 23.27 -5.32 -7.44
CA LEU A 192 23.29 -5.06 -6.00
C LEU A 192 24.66 -4.56 -5.48
N ASN A 193 25.72 -4.78 -6.25
CA ASN A 193 27.10 -4.47 -5.87
C ASN A 193 27.68 -3.27 -6.64
N LEU A 194 26.82 -2.45 -7.23
CA LEU A 194 27.21 -1.26 -7.98
C LEU A 194 26.77 0.00 -7.24
N SER A 195 27.68 0.98 -7.21
CA SER A 195 27.38 2.33 -6.74
C SER A 195 26.54 3.09 -7.77
N VAL A 196 25.80 4.08 -7.29
CA VAL A 196 25.01 5.00 -8.13
C VAL A 196 25.88 5.69 -9.19
N GLU A 197 27.11 6.08 -8.81
CA GLU A 197 28.04 6.72 -9.74
C GLU A 197 28.43 5.80 -10.89
N GLU A 198 28.68 4.52 -10.62
CA GLU A 198 29.00 3.53 -11.65
C GLU A 198 27.84 3.29 -12.61
N HIS A 199 26.60 3.26 -12.11
CA HIS A 199 25.41 3.22 -12.96
C HIS A 199 25.36 4.45 -13.89
N LEU A 200 25.52 5.66 -13.32
CA LEU A 200 25.47 6.90 -14.08
C LEU A 200 26.62 7.03 -15.09
N ARG A 201 27.82 6.52 -14.78
CA ARG A 201 28.99 6.58 -15.66
C ARG A 201 28.72 5.90 -17.00
N ILE A 202 28.15 4.70 -16.99
CA ILE A 202 27.77 4.00 -18.23
C ILE A 202 26.66 4.74 -18.97
N MET A 203 25.62 5.21 -18.26
CA MET A 203 24.53 5.95 -18.90
C MET A 203 25.02 7.22 -19.61
N LYS A 204 25.88 8.00 -18.96
CA LYS A 204 26.48 9.22 -19.50
C LYS A 204 27.36 8.93 -20.72
N ALA A 205 28.04 7.78 -20.76
CA ALA A 205 28.86 7.38 -21.89
C ALA A 205 28.03 6.95 -23.13
N VAL A 206 26.87 6.34 -22.91
CA VAL A 206 26.00 5.80 -23.98
C VAL A 206 25.04 6.85 -24.56
N ILE A 207 24.46 7.72 -23.72
CA ILE A 207 23.40 8.66 -24.14
C ILE A 207 23.75 9.58 -25.33
N PRO A 208 25.00 10.04 -25.54
CA PRO A 208 25.33 10.91 -26.68
C PRO A 208 25.08 10.26 -28.05
N TYR A 209 24.99 8.93 -28.09
CA TYR A 209 24.82 8.15 -29.32
C TYR A 209 23.41 7.60 -29.52
N ILE A 210 22.48 7.89 -28.60
CA ILE A 210 21.08 7.42 -28.66
C ILE A 210 20.18 8.59 -29.02
N ASP A 211 19.43 8.50 -30.12
CA ASP A 211 18.54 9.56 -30.60
C ASP A 211 17.24 9.66 -29.79
N SER A 212 16.78 8.54 -29.23
CA SER A 212 15.60 8.45 -28.38
C SER A 212 16.00 8.42 -26.90
N ALA A 213 15.67 7.40 -26.12
CA ALA A 213 16.01 7.32 -24.69
C ALA A 213 16.60 5.95 -24.30
N ILE A 214 17.07 5.86 -23.07
CA ILE A 214 17.59 4.65 -22.46
C ILE A 214 16.68 4.29 -21.29
N SER A 215 16.17 3.06 -21.29
CA SER A 215 15.48 2.45 -20.16
C SER A 215 16.47 1.60 -19.38
N LYS A 216 17.00 2.20 -18.31
CA LYS A 216 17.93 1.57 -17.38
C LYS A 216 17.58 1.98 -15.95
N THR A 217 17.56 1.02 -15.04
CA THR A 217 17.34 1.25 -13.62
C THR A 217 18.64 1.51 -12.87
N VAL A 218 18.63 2.54 -12.03
CA VAL A 218 19.66 2.79 -11.01
C VAL A 218 19.14 2.24 -9.68
N ASN A 219 19.72 1.14 -9.23
CA ASN A 219 19.38 0.58 -7.92
C ASN A 219 20.04 1.43 -6.84
N VAL A 220 19.28 1.78 -5.81
CA VAL A 220 19.78 2.50 -4.64
C VAL A 220 19.53 1.68 -3.37
N PRO A 221 20.43 1.75 -2.38
CA PRO A 221 20.23 1.15 -1.07
C PRO A 221 18.90 1.54 -0.40
N ALA A 222 18.37 0.65 0.45
CA ALA A 222 17.13 0.92 1.18
C ALA A 222 17.27 2.10 2.16
N ASP A 223 18.47 2.35 2.69
CA ASP A 223 18.84 3.42 3.62
C ASP A 223 19.43 4.66 2.92
N TYR A 224 19.36 4.75 1.58
CA TYR A 224 19.94 5.87 0.83
C TYR A 224 19.33 7.22 1.25
N SER A 225 20.19 8.20 1.51
CA SER A 225 19.76 9.51 2.03
C SER A 225 18.91 10.26 0.99
N PHE A 226 17.96 11.08 1.46
CA PHE A 226 17.13 11.88 0.56
C PHE A 226 17.97 12.89 -0.25
N GLU A 227 18.98 13.50 0.38
CA GLU A 227 19.85 14.47 -0.27
C GLU A 227 20.62 13.81 -1.43
N ASP A 228 21.25 12.65 -1.17
CA ASP A 228 21.99 11.92 -2.20
C ASP A 228 21.05 11.39 -3.29
N PHE A 229 19.86 10.93 -2.92
CA PHE A 229 18.83 10.50 -3.88
C PHE A 229 18.40 11.66 -4.81
N SER A 230 18.21 12.86 -4.26
CA SER A 230 17.84 14.05 -5.05
C SER A 230 18.96 14.44 -6.03
N ARG A 231 20.23 14.31 -5.61
CA ARG A 231 21.40 14.60 -6.44
C ARG A 231 21.48 13.70 -7.67
N ILE A 232 21.01 12.45 -7.61
CA ILE A 232 20.98 11.54 -8.77
C ILE A 232 20.30 12.20 -9.98
N TYR A 233 19.16 12.85 -9.78
CA TYR A 233 18.42 13.51 -10.85
C TYR A 233 19.16 14.73 -11.41
N LEU A 234 19.82 15.50 -10.54
CA LEU A 234 20.64 16.65 -10.95
C LEU A 234 21.86 16.18 -11.75
N ASP A 235 22.51 15.10 -11.33
CA ASP A 235 23.69 14.55 -12.00
C ASP A 235 23.33 13.87 -13.32
N ALA A 236 22.15 13.27 -13.41
CA ALA A 236 21.58 12.76 -14.64
C ALA A 236 21.31 13.90 -15.63
N TRP A 237 20.62 14.95 -15.18
CA TRP A 237 20.32 16.13 -16.00
C TRP A 237 21.59 16.82 -16.50
N LYS A 238 22.56 17.10 -15.61
CA LYS A 238 23.88 17.67 -15.98
C LYS A 238 24.64 16.76 -16.93
N GLY A 239 24.48 15.44 -16.82
CA GLY A 239 25.06 14.44 -17.70
C GLY A 239 24.38 14.32 -19.07
N GLY A 240 23.32 15.10 -19.34
CA GLY A 240 22.58 15.05 -20.60
C GLY A 240 21.66 13.83 -20.75
N LEU A 241 21.35 13.13 -19.65
CA LEU A 241 20.40 12.03 -19.67
C LEU A 241 19.00 12.57 -19.99
N LYS A 242 18.31 11.91 -20.93
CA LYS A 242 16.94 12.27 -21.34
C LYS A 242 15.87 11.70 -20.41
N GLY A 243 16.25 10.78 -19.52
CA GLY A 243 15.41 10.14 -18.52
C GLY A 243 16.25 9.27 -17.60
N ILE A 244 15.71 8.98 -16.42
CA ILE A 244 16.33 8.10 -15.43
C ILE A 244 15.25 7.37 -14.64
N THR A 245 15.48 6.11 -14.32
CA THR A 245 14.64 5.31 -13.44
C THR A 245 15.47 4.91 -12.23
N THR A 246 14.95 5.13 -11.03
CA THR A 246 15.57 4.70 -9.78
C THR A 246 14.71 3.63 -9.13
N TYR A 247 15.34 2.62 -8.54
CA TYR A 247 14.66 1.60 -7.76
C TYR A 247 15.26 1.55 -6.36
N ARG A 248 14.40 1.78 -5.36
CA ARG A 248 14.72 1.66 -3.94
C ARG A 248 13.90 0.48 -3.38
N PRO A 249 14.54 -0.58 -2.88
CA PRO A 249 13.84 -1.69 -2.24
C PRO A 249 12.90 -1.20 -1.12
N ASN A 250 11.69 -1.76 -1.04
CA ASN A 250 10.75 -1.53 0.06
C ASN A 250 9.81 -2.75 0.24
N ASP A 251 9.20 -2.86 1.42
CA ASP A 251 8.37 -4.02 1.82
C ASP A 251 7.03 -4.14 1.07
N ILE A 252 6.70 -3.17 0.20
CA ILE A 252 5.41 -3.09 -0.51
C ILE A 252 5.57 -3.56 -1.97
N THR A 253 6.68 -3.21 -2.61
CA THR A 253 6.96 -3.52 -4.02
C THR A 253 7.66 -4.86 -4.13
N GLY A 254 6.89 -5.95 -4.05
CA GLY A 254 7.44 -7.31 -4.25
C GLY A 254 8.27 -7.41 -5.54
N ALA A 255 9.39 -8.12 -5.48
CA ALA A 255 10.34 -8.21 -6.58
C ALA A 255 9.96 -9.32 -7.59
N VAL A 256 10.14 -9.06 -8.89
CA VAL A 256 9.98 -10.06 -9.97
C VAL A 256 11.21 -10.96 -10.08
N LEU A 257 12.38 -10.43 -9.72
CA LEU A 257 13.65 -11.13 -9.62
C LEU A 257 14.10 -11.03 -8.16
N VAL A 258 14.38 -12.15 -7.53
CA VAL A 258 14.88 -12.22 -6.15
C VAL A 258 16.28 -12.81 -6.18
N SER A 259 17.19 -12.18 -5.44
CA SER A 259 18.52 -12.73 -5.14
C SER A 259 18.40 -13.99 -4.27
N GLU A 260 19.48 -14.75 -4.12
CA GLU A 260 19.48 -15.93 -3.23
C GLU A 260 19.14 -15.58 -1.77
N ALA A 261 19.62 -14.43 -1.29
CA ALA A 261 19.34 -13.93 0.06
C ALA A 261 17.86 -13.56 0.23
N GLU A 262 17.26 -12.90 -0.77
CA GLU A 262 15.83 -12.58 -0.78
C GLU A 262 14.96 -13.82 -1.00
N ALA A 263 15.40 -14.84 -1.74
CA ALA A 263 14.68 -16.10 -1.88
C ALA A 263 14.64 -16.89 -0.56
N LYS A 264 15.71 -16.85 0.23
CA LYS A 264 15.74 -17.42 1.60
C LYS A 264 14.85 -16.62 2.57
N ALA A 265 14.74 -15.30 2.42
CA ALA A 265 13.83 -14.46 3.21
C ALA A 265 12.35 -14.57 2.75
N ALA A 266 12.11 -14.75 1.45
CA ALA A 266 10.78 -14.84 0.84
C ALA A 266 10.03 -16.15 1.12
N GLY A 267 10.66 -17.11 1.81
CA GLY A 267 10.00 -18.31 2.34
C GLY A 267 8.78 -18.01 3.22
N ASN A 268 8.61 -16.77 3.71
CA ASN A 268 7.49 -16.34 4.57
C ASN A 268 6.60 -15.21 3.99
N GLY A 269 6.74 -14.83 2.73
CA GLY A 269 5.98 -13.71 2.13
C GLY A 269 4.80 -14.16 1.25
N THR A 270 3.59 -14.24 1.80
CA THR A 270 2.37 -14.50 0.99
C THR A 270 2.06 -13.31 0.07
N ARG A 271 1.98 -13.55 -1.25
CA ARG A 271 1.39 -12.59 -2.20
C ARG A 271 -0.09 -12.38 -1.84
N ASP A 272 -0.50 -11.13 -1.62
CA ASP A 272 -1.83 -10.78 -1.09
C ASP A 272 -2.97 -10.87 -2.14
N LEU A 273 -2.63 -10.82 -3.43
CA LEU A 273 -3.54 -11.02 -4.56
C LEU A 273 -3.31 -12.41 -5.18
N ARG A 274 -4.33 -13.27 -5.09
CA ARG A 274 -4.35 -14.64 -5.60
C ARG A 274 -5.44 -14.77 -6.68
N THR A 275 -5.10 -15.37 -7.82
CA THR A 275 -6.00 -15.50 -8.98
C THR A 275 -6.73 -16.86 -9.02
N ASP A 276 -6.29 -17.81 -8.20
CA ASP A 276 -6.85 -19.16 -8.06
C ASP A 276 -8.15 -19.22 -7.25
N ASP A 277 -8.43 -18.21 -6.43
CA ASP A 277 -9.58 -18.21 -5.52
C ASP A 277 -10.37 -16.90 -5.61
N PRO A 278 -11.42 -16.82 -6.46
CA PRO A 278 -12.26 -15.64 -6.57
C PRO A 278 -12.99 -15.28 -5.26
N ASP A 279 -13.02 -16.20 -4.29
CA ASP A 279 -13.87 -16.16 -3.10
C ASP A 279 -13.09 -16.42 -1.81
N ARG A 280 -11.77 -16.09 -1.78
CA ARG A 280 -10.78 -16.34 -0.70
C ARG A 280 -11.41 -17.03 0.50
N ARG A 281 -11.57 -18.36 0.41
CA ARG A 281 -12.23 -19.14 1.46
C ARG A 281 -11.30 -19.21 2.66
N VAL A 282 -11.42 -18.21 3.54
CA VAL A 282 -10.69 -18.20 4.80
C VAL A 282 -11.29 -19.27 5.68
N GLU A 283 -10.49 -20.26 6.05
CA GLU A 283 -10.89 -21.26 7.03
C GLU A 283 -10.55 -20.72 8.43
N ILE A 284 -11.58 -20.45 9.24
CA ILE A 284 -11.40 -20.17 10.66
C ILE A 284 -11.20 -21.52 11.35
N LYS A 285 -9.96 -21.83 11.71
CA LYS A 285 -9.61 -23.12 12.34
C LYS A 285 -10.11 -23.21 13.78
N ASP A 286 -9.97 -22.12 14.55
CA ASP A 286 -10.41 -22.02 15.94
C ASP A 286 -11.01 -20.63 16.22
N VAL A 287 -12.04 -20.57 17.06
CA VAL A 287 -12.65 -19.32 17.54
C VAL A 287 -12.27 -19.14 19.01
N PRO A 288 -11.17 -18.43 19.32
CA PRO A 288 -10.87 -18.09 20.71
C PRO A 288 -11.92 -17.12 21.24
N ASN A 289 -12.32 -17.27 22.51
CA ASN A 289 -13.22 -16.32 23.17
C ASN A 289 -12.41 -15.07 23.57
N VAL A 290 -12.40 -14.07 22.69
CA VAL A 290 -11.59 -12.85 22.89
C VAL A 290 -12.24 -11.84 23.82
N VAL A 291 -13.54 -11.94 24.09
CA VAL A 291 -14.22 -11.00 24.99
C VAL A 291 -13.71 -11.16 26.42
N GLU A 292 -13.25 -12.36 26.78
CA GLU A 292 -12.58 -12.63 28.07
C GLU A 292 -11.19 -11.97 28.18
N ASN A 293 -10.57 -11.57 27.06
CA ASN A 293 -9.31 -10.82 27.08
C ASN A 293 -9.50 -9.34 27.48
N LEU A 294 -10.74 -8.87 27.63
CA LEU A 294 -10.97 -7.54 28.19
C LEU A 294 -10.58 -7.55 29.66
N ARG A 295 -9.56 -6.76 30.00
CA ARG A 295 -9.23 -6.47 31.40
C ARG A 295 -10.43 -5.86 32.14
N TRP A 296 -11.19 -5.01 31.43
CA TRP A 296 -12.44 -4.45 31.93
C TRP A 296 -13.54 -4.44 30.84
N PRO A 297 -14.63 -5.21 31.03
CA PRO A 297 -15.77 -5.21 30.10
C PRO A 297 -16.46 -3.84 30.01
N SER A 298 -16.61 -3.19 31.15
CA SER A 298 -17.12 -1.83 31.33
C SER A 298 -15.99 -0.87 31.72
N ARG A 299 -16.27 0.44 31.71
CA ARG A 299 -15.29 1.43 32.20
C ARG A 299 -15.12 1.24 33.71
N PRO A 300 -13.91 0.93 34.21
CA PRO A 300 -13.68 0.75 35.64
C PRO A 300 -13.78 2.09 36.38
N ASP A 301 -14.22 2.04 37.65
CA ASP A 301 -14.24 3.20 38.55
C ASP A 301 -12.88 3.35 39.23
N VAL A 302 -11.91 3.92 38.51
CA VAL A 302 -10.54 4.12 38.96
C VAL A 302 -10.08 5.54 38.68
N VAL A 303 -9.15 6.04 39.50
CA VAL A 303 -8.47 7.31 39.23
C VAL A 303 -7.52 7.10 38.06
N ALA A 304 -7.77 7.80 36.96
CA ALA A 304 -6.96 7.74 35.75
C ALA A 304 -6.03 8.95 35.65
N GLU A 305 -4.83 8.73 35.15
CA GLU A 305 -3.88 9.78 34.81
C GLU A 305 -3.83 9.95 33.29
N GLY A 306 -3.65 11.19 32.80
CA GLY A 306 -3.74 11.43 31.36
C GLY A 306 -2.94 12.62 30.87
N VAL A 307 -2.79 12.68 29.56
CA VAL A 307 -2.26 13.85 28.84
C VAL A 307 -3.34 14.41 27.93
N THR A 308 -3.43 15.74 27.92
CA THR A 308 -4.31 16.49 27.04
C THR A 308 -3.48 17.16 25.95
N TYR A 309 -3.75 16.82 24.70
CA TYR A 309 -3.16 17.46 23.52
C TYR A 309 -4.15 18.45 22.93
N THR A 310 -3.80 19.73 22.89
CA THR A 310 -4.62 20.74 22.19
C THR A 310 -4.35 20.68 20.69
N VAL A 311 -5.42 20.54 19.92
CA VAL A 311 -5.38 20.46 18.45
C VAL A 311 -6.08 21.69 17.87
N ARG A 312 -5.36 22.40 16.99
CA ARG A 312 -5.91 23.51 16.21
C ARG A 312 -6.15 23.03 14.80
N HIS A 313 -7.40 23.07 14.36
CA HIS A 313 -7.80 22.62 13.03
C HIS A 313 -8.66 23.71 12.36
N PRO A 314 -8.58 23.92 11.03
CA PRO A 314 -9.41 24.90 10.32
C PRO A 314 -10.92 24.74 10.55
N HIS A 315 -11.39 23.52 10.83
CA HIS A 315 -12.80 23.21 11.09
C HIS A 315 -13.21 23.27 12.58
N GLY A 316 -12.29 23.54 13.51
CA GLY A 316 -12.61 23.66 14.92
C GLY A 316 -11.45 23.28 15.84
N ASN A 317 -11.38 23.91 17.01
CA ASN A 317 -10.36 23.60 18.01
C ASN A 317 -10.89 22.59 19.02
N PHE A 318 -10.08 21.59 19.34
CA PHE A 318 -10.45 20.54 20.28
C PHE A 318 -9.22 20.02 21.01
N ALA A 319 -9.44 19.11 21.95
CA ALA A 319 -8.40 18.43 22.69
C ALA A 319 -8.55 16.92 22.59
N VAL A 320 -7.43 16.22 22.47
CA VAL A 320 -7.35 14.76 22.56
C VAL A 320 -6.83 14.43 23.95
N VAL A 321 -7.65 13.73 24.74
CA VAL A 321 -7.28 13.31 26.09
C VAL A 321 -7.00 11.81 26.07
N VAL A 322 -5.78 11.42 26.45
CA VAL A 322 -5.35 10.02 26.46
C VAL A 322 -5.00 9.63 27.89
N ASN A 323 -5.81 8.73 28.44
CA ASN A 323 -5.75 8.29 29.83
C ASN A 323 -5.16 6.89 29.96
N HIS A 324 -4.50 6.68 31.09
CA HIS A 324 -3.95 5.42 31.54
C HIS A 324 -4.27 5.22 33.02
N TRP A 325 -4.24 3.96 33.46
CA TRP A 325 -4.31 3.60 34.86
C TRP A 325 -2.99 2.99 35.31
N GLU A 326 -2.59 3.24 36.55
CA GLU A 326 -1.32 2.76 37.10
C GLU A 326 -1.54 1.85 38.30
N ASN A 327 -0.99 0.63 38.22
CA ASN A 327 -0.93 -0.32 39.33
C ASN A 327 0.38 -1.13 39.29
N GLY A 328 1.50 -0.45 39.48
CA GLY A 328 2.84 -1.02 39.33
C GLY A 328 3.35 -1.06 37.88
N ARG A 329 2.44 -1.02 36.89
CA ARG A 329 2.73 -0.60 35.52
C ARG A 329 1.63 0.31 34.98
N LYS A 330 1.93 1.03 33.91
CA LYS A 330 1.00 1.96 33.24
C LYS A 330 0.23 1.24 32.14
N HIS A 331 -1.09 1.22 32.28
CA HIS A 331 -1.98 0.53 31.36
C HIS A 331 -2.85 1.51 30.58
N PRO A 332 -2.96 1.39 29.25
CA PRO A 332 -3.88 2.18 28.46
C PRO A 332 -5.32 1.96 28.96
N LEU A 333 -6.06 3.04 29.17
CA LEU A 333 -7.43 2.98 29.70
C LEU A 333 -8.48 3.48 28.71
N GLU A 334 -8.34 4.72 28.27
CA GLU A 334 -9.28 5.35 27.34
C GLU A 334 -8.68 6.55 26.62
N VAL A 335 -9.29 6.90 25.50
CA VAL A 335 -9.07 8.15 24.77
C VAL A 335 -10.43 8.76 24.45
N TYR A 336 -10.54 10.07 24.61
CA TYR A 336 -11.73 10.81 24.18
C TYR A 336 -11.36 12.18 23.65
N ILE A 337 -12.31 12.77 22.94
CA ILE A 337 -12.21 14.11 22.40
C ILE A 337 -12.96 15.06 23.32
N ALA A 338 -12.29 16.13 23.73
CA ALA A 338 -12.88 17.22 24.50
C ALA A 338 -12.94 18.49 23.65
N GLY A 339 -14.07 19.19 23.66
CA GLY A 339 -14.25 20.44 22.93
C GLY A 339 -15.53 20.44 22.09
N ASN A 340 -16.25 21.56 22.14
CA ASN A 340 -17.55 21.71 21.45
C ASN A 340 -17.42 21.86 19.93
N GLU A 341 -16.22 22.22 19.44
CA GLU A 341 -15.90 22.35 18.02
C GLU A 341 -15.20 21.10 17.45
N ALA A 342 -15.22 19.99 18.18
CA ALA A 342 -14.60 18.75 17.74
C ALA A 342 -15.23 18.27 16.42
N PRO A 343 -14.43 18.00 15.37
CA PRO A 343 -14.97 17.47 14.13
C PRO A 343 -15.68 16.12 14.34
N ARG A 344 -16.79 15.95 13.62
CA ARG A 344 -17.65 14.76 13.69
C ARG A 344 -16.88 13.49 13.35
N GLY A 345 -17.30 12.37 13.93
CA GLY A 345 -16.64 11.07 13.75
C GLY A 345 -15.41 10.79 14.62
N LEU A 346 -14.59 11.78 14.99
CA LEU A 346 -13.39 11.55 15.83
C LEU A 346 -13.74 10.93 17.19
N GLY A 347 -14.80 11.42 17.83
CA GLY A 347 -15.26 10.87 19.11
C GLY A 347 -15.67 9.39 19.01
N ALA A 348 -16.19 8.96 17.86
CA ALA A 348 -16.53 7.57 17.62
C ALA A 348 -15.28 6.69 17.47
N ILE A 349 -14.25 7.18 16.77
CA ILE A 349 -12.93 6.51 16.70
C ILE A 349 -12.37 6.37 18.11
N ALA A 350 -12.37 7.45 18.90
CA ALA A 350 -11.85 7.45 20.26
C ALA A 350 -12.61 6.48 21.17
N LYS A 351 -13.95 6.41 21.05
CA LYS A 351 -14.79 5.45 21.77
C LYS A 351 -14.48 4.01 21.38
N ALA A 352 -14.30 3.71 20.10
CA ALA A 352 -13.92 2.38 19.61
C ALA A 352 -12.52 1.98 20.10
N LEU A 353 -11.54 2.89 20.01
CA LEU A 353 -10.17 2.67 20.42
C LEU A 353 -10.02 2.55 21.94
N SER A 354 -10.87 3.22 22.72
CA SER A 354 -10.91 3.04 24.19
C SER A 354 -11.29 1.61 24.60
N VAL A 355 -12.09 0.91 23.79
CA VAL A 355 -12.37 -0.51 24.02
C VAL A 355 -11.14 -1.36 23.72
N ASP A 356 -10.41 -1.03 22.66
CA ASP A 356 -9.13 -1.69 22.32
C ASP A 356 -8.10 -1.49 23.44
N MET A 357 -8.00 -0.27 24.00
CA MET A 357 -7.07 0.06 25.08
C MET A 357 -7.26 -0.84 26.31
N ARG A 358 -8.50 -1.23 26.62
CA ARG A 358 -8.81 -2.09 27.78
C ARG A 358 -8.49 -3.58 27.56
N THR A 359 -8.04 -3.96 26.36
CA THR A 359 -7.47 -5.30 26.14
C THR A 359 -6.03 -5.39 26.64
N ASP A 360 -5.36 -4.23 26.82
CA ASP A 360 -3.93 -4.17 27.17
C ASP A 360 -3.00 -4.89 26.15
N ASP A 361 -3.50 -5.10 24.93
CA ASP A 361 -2.79 -5.76 23.83
C ASP A 361 -2.09 -4.71 22.94
N GLY A 362 -0.78 -4.56 23.16
CA GLY A 362 0.03 -3.53 22.52
C GLY A 362 0.17 -3.74 21.01
N ALA A 363 0.27 -5.01 20.57
CA ALA A 363 0.39 -5.33 19.15
C ALA A 363 -0.90 -5.04 18.38
N PHE A 364 -2.06 -5.31 19.00
CA PHE A 364 -3.36 -4.97 18.41
C PHE A 364 -3.58 -3.46 18.35
N LEU A 365 -3.22 -2.72 19.40
CA LEU A 365 -3.27 -1.25 19.41
C LEU A 365 -2.35 -0.63 18.35
N GLU A 366 -1.12 -1.14 18.23
CA GLU A 366 -0.16 -0.69 17.22
C GLU A 366 -0.71 -0.91 15.80
N MET A 367 -1.29 -2.09 15.53
CA MET A 367 -1.93 -2.40 14.25
C MET A 367 -3.08 -1.43 13.92
N LYS A 368 -3.92 -1.09 14.90
CA LYS A 368 -5.03 -0.13 14.73
C LYS A 368 -4.51 1.28 14.46
N LEU A 369 -3.56 1.74 15.27
CA LEU A 369 -2.97 3.07 15.15
C LEU A 369 -2.22 3.23 13.82
N ALA A 370 -1.47 2.23 13.38
CA ALA A 370 -0.82 2.23 12.07
C ALA A 370 -1.83 2.35 10.92
N SER A 371 -2.99 1.68 11.02
CA SER A 371 -4.07 1.81 10.03
C SER A 371 -4.66 3.23 9.98
N LEU A 372 -4.84 3.86 11.15
CA LEU A 372 -5.35 5.22 11.27
C LEU A 372 -4.35 6.29 10.79
N ILE A 373 -3.06 6.15 11.12
CA ILE A 373 -1.98 7.06 10.68
C ILE A 373 -1.90 7.10 9.15
N ASN A 374 -2.12 5.98 8.47
CA ASN A 374 -2.14 5.88 7.01
C ASN A 374 -3.48 6.35 6.39
N THR A 375 -4.27 7.17 7.07
CA THR A 375 -5.51 7.75 6.53
C THR A 375 -5.18 9.05 5.83
N VAL A 376 -5.56 9.13 4.55
CA VAL A 376 -5.43 10.33 3.72
C VAL A 376 -6.84 10.82 3.42
N ALA A 377 -7.08 12.11 3.62
CA ALA A 377 -8.35 12.76 3.34
C ALA A 377 -8.12 14.24 3.00
N ASP A 378 -9.19 14.93 2.60
CA ASP A 378 -9.20 16.36 2.27
C ASP A 378 -9.22 17.28 3.51
N ASP A 379 -9.11 16.70 4.71
CA ASP A 379 -9.01 17.40 6.02
C ASP A 379 -7.57 17.40 6.58
N GLY A 380 -6.57 17.39 5.72
CA GLY A 380 -5.16 17.52 6.11
C GLY A 380 -4.86 18.86 6.78
N PHE A 381 -3.97 18.87 7.78
CA PHE A 381 -3.66 20.07 8.57
C PHE A 381 -2.25 20.04 9.16
N GLU A 382 -1.73 21.22 9.51
CA GLU A 382 -0.47 21.33 10.23
C GLU A 382 -0.68 21.16 11.74
N MET A 383 0.19 20.39 12.38
CA MET A 383 0.28 20.31 13.84
C MET A 383 1.73 20.26 14.30
N ASN A 384 1.96 20.51 15.58
CA ASN A 384 3.26 20.22 16.18
C ASN A 384 3.36 18.71 16.43
N ASP A 385 4.43 18.11 15.93
CA ASP A 385 4.77 16.73 16.25
C ASP A 385 5.00 16.62 17.77
N PRO A 386 4.26 15.77 18.49
CA PRO A 386 4.40 15.65 19.93
C PRO A 386 5.77 15.12 20.37
N ALA A 387 6.51 14.43 19.51
CA ALA A 387 7.85 13.92 19.81
C ALA A 387 8.96 14.96 19.59
N THR A 388 8.88 15.73 18.50
CA THR A 388 9.96 16.64 18.09
C THR A 388 9.66 18.12 18.31
N GLY A 389 8.40 18.48 18.55
CA GLY A 389 7.93 19.87 18.64
C GLY A 389 7.94 20.64 17.32
N LYS A 390 8.41 20.03 16.22
CA LYS A 390 8.44 20.65 14.90
C LYS A 390 7.05 20.65 14.28
N ARG A 391 6.76 21.66 13.44
CA ARG A 391 5.55 21.64 12.62
C ARG A 391 5.65 20.57 11.55
N VAL A 392 4.60 19.76 11.44
CA VAL A 392 4.46 18.68 10.47
C VAL A 392 3.08 18.75 9.82
N LEU A 393 3.01 18.44 8.54
CA LEU A 393 1.75 18.33 7.80
C LEU A 393 1.19 16.91 7.98
N MET A 394 0.00 16.80 8.57
CA MET A 394 -0.71 15.53 8.68
C MET A 394 -1.62 15.32 7.46
N PRO A 395 -1.68 14.10 6.91
CA PRO A 395 -2.46 13.80 5.71
C PRO A 395 -3.98 13.74 5.96
N SER A 396 -4.41 13.71 7.22
CA SER A 396 -5.81 13.83 7.63
C SER A 396 -5.92 14.14 9.12
N LEU A 397 -7.11 14.55 9.54
CA LEU A 397 -7.46 14.71 10.94
C LEU A 397 -7.32 13.39 11.73
N THR A 398 -7.73 12.28 11.11
CA THR A 398 -7.62 10.93 11.67
C THR A 398 -6.16 10.54 11.92
N ALA A 399 -5.28 10.86 10.97
CA ALA A 399 -3.85 10.58 11.10
C ALA A 399 -3.23 11.39 12.25
N GLY A 400 -3.53 12.69 12.34
CA GLY A 400 -3.07 13.53 13.44
C GLY A 400 -3.55 13.04 14.81
N PHE A 401 -4.82 12.66 14.93
CA PHE A 401 -5.37 12.03 16.14
C PHE A 401 -4.57 10.77 16.53
N ALA A 402 -4.34 9.87 15.58
CA ALA A 402 -3.65 8.61 15.85
C ALA A 402 -2.18 8.80 16.23
N VAL A 403 -1.49 9.80 15.68
CA VAL A 403 -0.11 10.16 16.07
C VAL A 403 -0.06 10.60 17.54
N LEU A 404 -1.01 11.42 18.00
CA LEU A 404 -1.08 11.86 19.40
C LEU A 404 -1.32 10.70 20.36
N VAL A 405 -2.25 9.80 20.01
CA VAL A 405 -2.53 8.61 20.81
C VAL A 405 -1.30 7.69 20.85
N LYS A 406 -0.71 7.39 19.69
CA LYS A 406 0.49 6.54 19.59
C LYS A 406 1.64 7.10 20.41
N HIS A 407 1.86 8.42 20.36
CA HIS A 407 2.89 9.08 21.16
C HIS A 407 2.70 8.80 22.65
N ARG A 408 1.48 9.02 23.17
CA ARG A 408 1.21 8.76 24.60
C ARG A 408 1.36 7.29 24.95
N LEU A 409 0.84 6.38 24.13
CA LEU A 409 0.93 4.95 24.40
C LEU A 409 2.39 4.44 24.40
N THR A 410 3.23 5.01 23.54
CA THR A 410 4.68 4.76 23.55
C THR A 410 5.33 5.26 24.84
N GLN A 411 5.00 6.47 25.29
CA GLN A 411 5.56 7.05 26.52
C GLN A 411 5.26 6.22 27.78
N ILE A 412 4.09 5.58 27.84
CA ILE A 412 3.70 4.75 28.97
C ILE A 412 4.16 3.30 28.84
N GLY A 413 4.89 2.95 27.77
CA GLY A 413 5.36 1.59 27.52
C GLY A 413 4.26 0.60 27.15
N ALA A 414 3.10 1.08 26.67
CA ALA A 414 1.98 0.23 26.28
C ALA A 414 2.14 -0.38 24.87
N LEU A 415 3.07 0.14 24.06
CA LEU A 415 3.39 -0.35 22.71
C LEU A 415 4.79 -0.97 22.70
N GLY A 416 4.94 -2.18 22.16
CA GLY A 416 6.21 -2.92 22.11
C GLY A 416 6.03 -4.39 21.70
N GLU A 417 7.13 -5.12 21.53
CA GLU A 417 7.09 -6.57 21.27
C GLU A 417 6.51 -7.29 22.48
N GLN A 418 5.32 -7.88 22.30
CA GLN A 418 4.71 -8.80 23.26
C GLN A 418 4.92 -10.23 22.75
N GLU A 419 5.33 -11.12 23.64
CA GLU A 419 5.58 -12.54 23.31
C GLU A 419 4.29 -13.26 22.86
N HIS A 420 3.13 -12.79 23.33
CA HIS A 420 1.81 -13.26 22.94
C HIS A 420 0.84 -12.08 22.79
N SER A 421 0.01 -12.10 21.74
CA SER A 421 -1.00 -11.06 21.47
C SER A 421 -2.34 -11.75 21.19
N PRO A 422 -3.16 -11.98 22.23
CA PRO A 422 -4.43 -12.70 22.09
C PRO A 422 -5.36 -12.10 21.04
N MET A 423 -5.36 -10.77 20.88
CA MET A 423 -6.22 -10.10 19.90
C MET A 423 -5.70 -10.26 18.47
N VAL A 424 -4.37 -10.22 18.26
CA VAL A 424 -3.78 -10.45 16.93
C VAL A 424 -3.87 -11.93 16.54
N ASP A 425 -3.68 -12.84 17.50
CA ASP A 425 -3.77 -14.28 17.29
C ASP A 425 -5.20 -14.74 16.99
N ALA A 426 -6.20 -14.01 17.48
CA ALA A 426 -7.60 -14.23 17.15
C ALA A 426 -8.04 -13.70 15.79
N LEU A 427 -7.19 -12.97 15.04
CA LEU A 427 -7.52 -12.52 13.70
C LEU A 427 -7.47 -13.69 12.71
N PHE A 428 -8.57 -13.98 12.04
CA PHE A 428 -8.54 -14.94 10.92
C PHE A 428 -7.79 -14.39 9.70
N SER A 429 -7.55 -13.07 9.66
CA SER A 429 -6.67 -12.42 8.67
C SER A 429 -6.09 -11.12 9.23
N ARG A 430 -4.74 -11.02 9.23
CA ARG A 430 -4.03 -9.81 9.67
C ARG A 430 -4.22 -8.63 8.71
N LYS A 431 -4.21 -8.89 7.40
CA LYS A 431 -4.51 -7.87 6.37
C LYS A 431 -5.93 -8.04 5.86
N GLU A 432 -6.51 -6.99 5.28
CA GLU A 432 -7.79 -7.13 4.60
C GLU A 432 -7.63 -8.03 3.36
N PRO A 433 -8.41 -9.11 3.26
CA PRO A 433 -8.52 -9.90 2.04
C PRO A 433 -8.72 -9.05 0.78
N LYS A 434 -7.78 -9.12 -0.16
CA LYS A 434 -7.95 -8.52 -1.49
C LYS A 434 -8.73 -9.46 -2.39
N THR A 435 -9.68 -8.91 -3.13
CA THR A 435 -10.54 -9.64 -4.07
C THR A 435 -10.04 -9.47 -5.49
N GLY A 436 -10.06 -10.56 -6.27
CA GLY A 436 -9.74 -10.52 -7.69
C GLY A 436 -10.87 -9.90 -8.54
N PRO A 437 -10.78 -10.00 -9.88
CA PRO A 437 -11.79 -9.46 -10.80
C PRO A 437 -13.20 -10.05 -10.64
N ALA A 438 -13.34 -11.19 -9.96
CA ALA A 438 -14.64 -11.79 -9.63
C ALA A 438 -15.42 -11.02 -8.55
N GLY A 439 -14.76 -10.08 -7.85
CA GLY A 439 -15.36 -9.30 -6.78
C GLY A 439 -15.43 -10.05 -5.44
N ALA A 440 -16.17 -9.48 -4.49
CA ALA A 440 -16.49 -10.08 -3.21
C ALA A 440 -18.01 -10.11 -3.06
N ILE A 441 -18.53 -11.01 -2.23
CA ILE A 441 -19.88 -10.85 -1.69
C ILE A 441 -19.91 -9.56 -0.87
N GLY A 442 -20.98 -8.78 -0.99
CA GLY A 442 -21.14 -7.57 -0.20
C GLY A 442 -22.59 -7.27 0.11
N TRP A 443 -22.81 -6.60 1.24
CA TRP A 443 -24.10 -6.04 1.60
C TRP A 443 -23.99 -4.52 1.59
N GLN A 444 -25.01 -3.88 1.03
CA GLN A 444 -25.02 -2.44 0.77
C GLN A 444 -26.34 -1.83 1.25
N VAL A 445 -26.27 -0.65 1.86
CA VAL A 445 -27.43 0.11 2.31
C VAL A 445 -27.19 1.61 2.21
N ASP A 446 -28.17 2.35 1.73
CA ASP A 446 -28.13 3.81 1.67
C ASP A 446 -28.42 4.41 3.05
N VAL A 447 -27.64 5.43 3.43
CA VAL A 447 -27.80 6.19 4.67
C VAL A 447 -27.89 7.66 4.33
N SER A 448 -29.00 8.28 4.71
CA SER A 448 -29.25 9.71 4.55
C SER A 448 -29.64 10.32 5.90
N ASN A 449 -28.79 11.20 6.44
CA ASN A 449 -29.07 11.99 7.62
C ASN A 449 -29.22 13.49 7.23
N PRO A 450 -30.46 14.00 7.13
CA PRO A 450 -30.70 15.38 6.71
C PRO A 450 -30.24 16.42 7.73
N ALA A 451 -30.15 16.08 9.03
CA ALA A 451 -29.72 17.01 10.07
C ALA A 451 -28.25 17.44 9.89
N THR A 452 -27.45 16.53 9.34
CA THR A 452 -26.02 16.72 9.17
C THR A 452 -25.57 16.81 7.71
N GLY A 453 -26.47 16.47 6.77
CA GLY A 453 -26.19 16.43 5.34
C GLY A 453 -25.37 15.21 4.91
N ASP A 454 -25.32 14.16 5.75
CA ASP A 454 -24.68 12.91 5.38
C ASP A 454 -25.59 12.16 4.39
N ASP A 455 -25.01 11.69 3.28
CA ASP A 455 -25.71 10.96 2.22
C ASP A 455 -24.72 10.01 1.53
N PHE A 456 -24.76 8.72 1.88
CA PHE A 456 -23.76 7.76 1.45
C PHE A 456 -24.26 6.33 1.42
N LEU A 457 -23.56 5.51 0.63
CA LEU A 457 -23.69 4.07 0.59
C LEU A 457 -22.75 3.43 1.64
N LEU A 458 -23.32 2.72 2.61
CA LEU A 458 -22.60 1.83 3.52
C LEU A 458 -22.43 0.47 2.85
N THR A 459 -21.19 -0.02 2.76
CA THR A 459 -20.85 -1.31 2.13
C THR A 459 -20.06 -2.20 3.07
N THR A 460 -20.47 -3.44 3.26
CA THR A 460 -19.62 -4.49 3.84
C THR A 460 -19.07 -5.40 2.74
N LYS A 461 -17.82 -5.86 2.90
CA LYS A 461 -17.35 -7.04 2.17
C LYS A 461 -17.49 -8.24 3.07
N GLU A 462 -18.00 -9.31 2.48
CA GLU A 462 -18.34 -10.55 3.15
C GLU A 462 -17.59 -11.72 2.50
N LEU A 463 -17.24 -12.70 3.32
CA LEU A 463 -16.64 -13.96 2.88
C LEU A 463 -17.51 -15.12 3.31
N LYS A 464 -17.48 -16.21 2.54
CA LYS A 464 -18.15 -17.47 2.89
C LYS A 464 -17.12 -18.45 3.46
N LEU A 465 -17.33 -18.87 4.69
CA LEU A 465 -16.51 -19.88 5.36
C LEU A 465 -16.80 -21.29 4.81
N PRO A 466 -15.88 -22.27 4.96
CA PRO A 466 -16.09 -23.65 4.52
C PRO A 466 -17.34 -24.31 5.11
N ASN A 467 -17.74 -23.93 6.33
CA ASN A 467 -18.96 -24.39 7.00
C ASN A 467 -20.26 -23.74 6.47
N GLY A 468 -20.16 -22.89 5.44
CA GLY A 468 -21.29 -22.21 4.81
C GLY A 468 -21.70 -20.88 5.46
N GLN A 469 -21.15 -20.52 6.63
CA GLN A 469 -21.43 -19.24 7.30
C GLN A 469 -20.84 -18.07 6.50
N VAL A 470 -21.61 -17.00 6.34
CA VAL A 470 -21.17 -15.76 5.69
C VAL A 470 -20.79 -14.74 6.77
N ARG A 471 -19.65 -14.08 6.58
CA ARG A 471 -19.09 -13.13 7.56
C ARG A 471 -18.62 -11.83 6.93
N PRO A 472 -19.02 -10.66 7.48
CA PRO A 472 -18.37 -9.39 7.17
C PRO A 472 -16.92 -9.40 7.66
N TYR A 473 -16.00 -8.89 6.84
CA TYR A 473 -14.58 -8.76 7.19
C TYR A 473 -14.01 -7.36 6.91
N SER A 474 -14.79 -6.49 6.28
CA SER A 474 -14.49 -5.06 6.14
C SER A 474 -15.76 -4.27 5.88
N VAL A 475 -15.70 -2.97 6.16
CA VAL A 475 -16.77 -2.00 5.98
C VAL A 475 -16.22 -0.70 5.40
N TRP A 476 -16.99 -0.07 4.51
CA TRP A 476 -16.60 1.09 3.72
C TRP A 476 -17.79 2.02 3.49
N LEU A 477 -17.51 3.30 3.27
CA LEU A 477 -18.50 4.32 2.93
C LEU A 477 -18.18 4.93 1.57
N SER A 478 -19.21 5.26 0.78
CA SER A 478 -19.07 6.00 -0.48
C SER A 478 -20.17 7.05 -0.59
N GLY A 479 -19.81 8.33 -0.78
CA GLY A 479 -20.76 9.44 -0.81
C GLY A 479 -20.30 10.63 0.02
N ARG A 480 -21.24 11.38 0.57
CA ARG A 480 -21.00 12.57 1.40
C ARG A 480 -21.10 12.23 2.89
N TYR A 481 -19.99 12.38 3.60
CA TYR A 481 -19.90 12.14 5.04
C TYR A 481 -18.62 12.79 5.61
N PRO A 482 -18.47 12.95 6.94
CA PRO A 482 -17.24 13.45 7.54
C PRO A 482 -16.06 12.50 7.28
N ALA A 483 -14.95 13.02 6.76
CA ALA A 483 -13.79 12.20 6.38
C ALA A 483 -13.24 11.33 7.52
N ALA A 484 -13.37 11.76 8.79
CA ALA A 484 -13.01 10.97 9.96
C ALA A 484 -13.73 9.62 10.06
N LEU A 485 -14.93 9.47 9.46
CA LEU A 485 -15.62 8.18 9.44
C LEU A 485 -14.85 7.11 8.66
N ASN A 486 -13.96 7.48 7.73
CA ASN A 486 -13.03 6.53 7.10
C ASN A 486 -12.10 5.87 8.13
N GLY A 487 -11.63 6.63 9.12
CA GLY A 487 -10.86 6.12 10.24
C GLY A 487 -11.67 5.11 11.08
N LEU A 488 -12.93 5.44 11.37
CA LEU A 488 -13.84 4.54 12.09
C LEU A 488 -14.06 3.23 11.32
N MET A 489 -14.31 3.31 10.01
CA MET A 489 -14.49 2.13 9.17
C MET A 489 -13.24 1.25 9.10
N LYS A 490 -12.05 1.85 9.08
CA LYS A 490 -10.78 1.10 9.13
C LYS A 490 -10.62 0.31 10.43
N VAL A 491 -10.91 0.91 11.59
CA VAL A 491 -10.80 0.18 12.87
C VAL A 491 -11.87 -0.91 12.97
N LEU A 492 -13.12 -0.61 12.60
CA LEU A 492 -14.20 -1.61 12.58
C LEU A 492 -13.91 -2.75 11.60
N SER A 493 -13.28 -2.47 10.46
CA SER A 493 -12.85 -3.51 9.52
C SER A 493 -11.81 -4.46 10.12
N ILE A 494 -10.91 -3.95 10.98
CA ILE A 494 -10.00 -4.82 11.74
C ILE A 494 -10.78 -5.62 12.79
N ASP A 495 -11.77 -5.02 13.45
CA ASP A 495 -12.61 -5.73 14.43
C ASP A 495 -13.44 -6.85 13.81
N MET A 496 -13.96 -6.64 12.59
CA MET A 496 -14.68 -7.65 11.83
C MET A 496 -13.80 -8.86 11.45
N ARG A 497 -12.46 -8.71 11.50
CA ARG A 497 -11.52 -9.81 11.23
C ARG A 497 -11.15 -10.63 12.47
N VAL A 498 -11.63 -10.23 13.65
CA VAL A 498 -11.50 -11.04 14.86
C VAL A 498 -12.47 -12.23 14.76
N SER A 499 -11.95 -13.43 15.04
CA SER A 499 -12.67 -14.69 14.80
C SER A 499 -13.95 -14.83 15.63
N ASP A 500 -14.01 -14.21 16.80
CA ASP A 500 -15.24 -14.12 17.59
C ASP A 500 -16.07 -12.88 17.18
N PRO A 501 -17.25 -13.04 16.56
CA PRO A 501 -18.09 -11.93 16.13
C PRO A 501 -18.66 -11.12 17.29
N LYS A 502 -18.65 -11.68 18.52
CA LYS A 502 -19.07 -10.96 19.73
C LYS A 502 -18.20 -9.74 20.01
N TRP A 503 -16.92 -9.78 19.60
CA TRP A 503 -15.99 -8.66 19.73
C TRP A 503 -16.48 -7.40 19.02
N VAL A 504 -16.72 -7.51 17.70
CA VAL A 504 -17.18 -6.37 16.91
C VAL A 504 -18.62 -5.99 17.30
N ALA A 505 -19.47 -6.96 17.64
CA ALA A 505 -20.83 -6.69 18.09
C ALA A 505 -20.86 -5.83 19.38
N MET A 506 -20.02 -6.14 20.37
CA MET A 506 -19.88 -5.35 21.59
C MET A 506 -19.47 -3.89 21.28
N LYS A 507 -18.55 -3.68 20.34
CA LYS A 507 -18.16 -2.33 19.93
C LYS A 507 -19.29 -1.59 19.22
N LEU A 508 -19.99 -2.26 18.30
CA LEU A 508 -21.14 -1.68 17.61
C LEU A 508 -22.26 -1.32 18.60
N GLN A 509 -22.52 -2.14 19.62
CA GLN A 509 -23.47 -1.80 20.69
C GLN A 509 -23.07 -0.52 21.43
N LYS A 510 -21.78 -0.36 21.75
CA LYS A 510 -21.27 0.89 22.36
C LYS A 510 -21.42 2.09 21.42
N LEU A 511 -21.32 1.90 20.10
CA LEU A 511 -21.49 2.95 19.10
C LEU A 511 -22.97 3.24 18.78
N ALA A 512 -23.88 2.28 18.95
CA ALA A 512 -25.32 2.45 18.72
C ALA A 512 -25.95 3.53 19.63
N ASN A 513 -25.31 3.83 20.75
CA ASN A 513 -25.70 4.90 21.68
C ASN A 513 -24.76 6.12 21.61
N PHE A 514 -23.98 6.27 20.53
CA PHE A 514 -23.11 7.43 20.35
C PHE A 514 -23.92 8.63 19.86
N GLY A 515 -23.93 9.71 20.66
CA GLY A 515 -24.56 10.97 20.27
C GLY A 515 -23.58 11.94 19.62
N GLU A 516 -24.05 12.67 18.62
CA GLU A 516 -23.35 13.81 18.04
C GLU A 516 -24.15 15.09 18.27
N VAL A 517 -23.47 16.22 18.45
CA VAL A 517 -24.14 17.51 18.65
C VAL A 517 -24.94 17.85 17.39
N ARG A 518 -26.27 17.96 17.52
CA ARG A 518 -27.22 18.15 16.40
C ARG A 518 -27.10 17.08 15.30
N GLY A 519 -26.70 15.86 15.68
CA GLY A 519 -26.55 14.74 14.76
C GLY A 519 -27.74 13.79 14.72
N ASP A 520 -28.73 13.98 15.59
CA ASP A 520 -29.86 13.07 15.73
C ASP A 520 -30.86 13.20 14.57
N PHE A 521 -31.47 12.08 14.19
CA PHE A 521 -32.40 12.03 13.06
C PHE A 521 -33.31 10.79 13.11
N LEU A 522 -34.48 10.90 12.46
CA LEU A 522 -35.38 9.79 12.24
C LEU A 522 -34.86 8.89 11.11
N ALA A 523 -34.76 7.60 11.38
CA ALA A 523 -34.43 6.59 10.37
C ALA A 523 -35.23 5.30 10.59
N GLN A 524 -35.30 4.47 9.55
CA GLN A 524 -36.02 3.20 9.61
C GLN A 524 -35.32 2.21 10.54
N VAL A 525 -36.08 1.56 11.42
CA VAL A 525 -35.57 0.47 12.26
C VAL A 525 -35.28 -0.73 11.36
N PRO A 526 -34.05 -1.28 11.34
CA PRO A 526 -33.71 -2.38 10.44
C PRO A 526 -34.63 -3.59 10.63
N GLY A 527 -35.28 -4.02 9.54
CA GLY A 527 -36.21 -5.14 9.54
C GLY A 527 -37.65 -4.81 9.96
N GLU A 528 -37.95 -3.55 10.27
CA GLU A 528 -39.30 -3.09 10.62
C GLU A 528 -39.77 -1.96 9.69
N ALA A 529 -41.09 -1.78 9.57
CA ALA A 529 -41.67 -0.67 8.81
C ALA A 529 -41.65 0.67 9.57
N LYS A 530 -41.35 0.66 10.87
CA LYS A 530 -41.37 1.85 11.73
C LYS A 530 -40.05 2.63 11.66
N GLN A 531 -40.12 3.92 11.95
CA GLN A 531 -38.95 4.78 12.15
C GLN A 531 -38.78 5.10 13.64
N MET A 532 -37.54 5.39 14.04
CA MET A 532 -37.23 5.93 15.37
C MET A 532 -36.12 6.96 15.29
N ASN A 533 -35.96 7.76 16.36
CA ASN A 533 -34.87 8.73 16.43
C ASN A 533 -33.56 8.02 16.82
N TYR A 534 -32.51 8.26 16.04
CA TYR A 534 -31.15 7.81 16.33
C TYR A 534 -30.29 9.00 16.74
N PRO A 535 -29.39 8.85 17.73
CA PRO A 535 -28.64 9.98 18.31
C PRO A 535 -27.51 10.50 17.43
N SER A 536 -27.12 9.76 16.37
CA SER A 536 -26.15 10.19 15.36
C SER A 536 -26.17 9.28 14.13
N THR A 537 -25.54 9.73 13.05
CA THR A 537 -25.23 8.87 11.88
C THR A 537 -24.41 7.64 12.28
N VAL A 538 -23.43 7.79 13.18
CA VAL A 538 -22.60 6.68 13.68
C VAL A 538 -23.45 5.64 14.39
N ALA A 539 -24.40 6.07 15.23
CA ALA A 539 -25.31 5.19 15.93
C ALA A 539 -26.21 4.40 14.96
N TYR A 540 -26.69 5.06 13.91
CA TYR A 540 -27.49 4.37 12.91
C TYR A 540 -26.67 3.36 12.09
N VAL A 541 -25.46 3.72 11.65
CA VAL A 541 -24.52 2.80 10.99
C VAL A 541 -24.22 1.58 11.88
N ALA A 542 -23.98 1.79 13.17
CA ALA A 542 -23.74 0.70 14.10
C ALA A 542 -24.96 -0.23 14.25
N THR A 543 -26.16 0.35 14.27
CA THR A 543 -27.43 -0.40 14.32
C THR A 543 -27.64 -1.23 13.05
N LEU A 544 -27.36 -0.66 11.88
CA LEU A 544 -27.42 -1.33 10.59
C LEU A 544 -26.46 -2.53 10.51
N LEU A 545 -25.21 -2.35 10.95
CA LEU A 545 -24.22 -3.42 10.99
C LEU A 545 -24.60 -4.53 11.97
N LEU A 546 -25.14 -4.20 13.16
CA LEU A 546 -25.65 -5.18 14.11
C LEU A 546 -26.82 -5.98 13.52
N ALA A 547 -27.76 -5.31 12.85
CA ALA A 547 -28.88 -5.97 12.18
C ALA A 547 -28.40 -6.92 11.08
N ARG A 548 -27.40 -6.52 10.29
CA ARG A 548 -26.78 -7.39 9.28
C ARG A 548 -26.12 -8.61 9.91
N MET A 549 -25.35 -8.43 10.98
CA MET A 549 -24.71 -9.55 11.69
C MET A 549 -25.75 -10.52 12.27
N LYS A 550 -26.87 -10.01 12.80
CA LYS A 550 -27.99 -10.83 13.28
C LYS A 550 -28.64 -11.62 12.13
N ALA A 551 -28.89 -10.98 10.98
CA ALA A 551 -29.45 -11.63 9.81
C ALA A 551 -28.55 -12.73 9.23
N LEU A 552 -27.23 -12.65 9.48
CA LEU A 552 -26.24 -13.68 9.12
C LEU A 552 -26.10 -14.79 10.18
N GLY A 553 -26.88 -14.76 11.26
CA GLY A 553 -26.83 -15.75 12.34
C GLY A 553 -25.55 -15.69 13.19
N LEU A 554 -24.80 -14.58 13.14
CA LEU A 554 -23.51 -14.46 13.84
C LEU A 554 -23.65 -14.20 15.34
N LEU A 555 -24.86 -13.87 15.79
CA LEU A 555 -25.16 -13.44 17.16
C LEU A 555 -26.10 -14.40 17.91
N GLU A 556 -26.36 -15.59 17.37
CA GLU A 556 -27.20 -16.62 17.99
C GLU A 556 -26.34 -17.60 18.83
N GLY A 557 -26.72 -17.85 20.09
CA GLY A 557 -26.03 -18.78 21.01
C GLY A 557 -25.30 -18.12 22.19
N ALA A 558 -25.86 -18.35 23.40
CA ALA A 558 -25.49 -17.83 24.72
C ALA A 558 -25.35 -16.29 24.84
N PRO A 559 -25.99 -15.65 25.85
CA PRO A 559 -25.91 -14.21 26.01
C PRO A 559 -24.45 -13.75 26.04
N LEU A 560 -24.17 -12.62 25.37
CA LEU A 560 -22.91 -11.89 25.57
C LEU A 560 -22.67 -11.77 27.08
N ALA A 561 -21.47 -12.12 27.54
CA ALA A 561 -21.11 -12.11 28.95
C ALA A 561 -21.65 -10.84 29.62
N ARG A 562 -22.45 -11.02 30.67
CA ARG A 562 -23.01 -9.89 31.43
C ARG A 562 -21.83 -9.02 31.88
N SER A 563 -21.99 -7.71 31.82
CA SER A 563 -21.01 -6.74 32.32
C SER A 563 -20.62 -6.92 33.80
N GLY A 564 -21.24 -7.86 34.53
CA GLY A 564 -20.94 -8.22 35.92
C GLY A 564 -20.55 -9.68 36.17
N ASP A 565 -20.48 -10.56 35.15
CA ASP A 565 -20.19 -11.99 35.36
C ASP A 565 -18.73 -12.37 35.06
N ALA A 566 -17.86 -11.41 34.67
CA ALA A 566 -16.43 -11.63 34.62
C ALA A 566 -15.86 -11.58 36.05
N GLN A 567 -15.37 -12.71 36.57
CA GLN A 567 -14.56 -12.67 37.78
C GLN A 567 -13.28 -11.86 37.49
N PRO A 568 -12.94 -10.85 38.30
CA PRO A 568 -11.71 -10.09 38.10
C PRO A 568 -10.51 -11.04 38.21
N VAL A 569 -9.61 -11.01 37.23
CA VAL A 569 -8.37 -11.81 37.20
C VAL A 569 -7.31 -11.24 38.18
N VAL A 570 -7.67 -10.25 39.01
CA VAL A 570 -6.76 -9.62 40.00
C VAL A 570 -7.52 -9.33 41.29
N GLU A 571 -6.97 -9.78 42.43
CA GLU A 571 -7.44 -9.40 43.77
C GLU A 571 -7.33 -7.89 43.96
N VAL A 572 -8.48 -7.22 44.05
CA VAL A 572 -8.55 -5.84 44.52
C VAL A 572 -8.51 -5.90 46.05
N THR A 573 -7.42 -5.41 46.66
CA THR A 573 -7.28 -5.34 48.12
C THR A 573 -8.47 -4.59 48.74
N GLU A 574 -9.07 -5.19 49.78
CA GLU A 574 -10.36 -4.88 50.45
C GLU A 574 -10.60 -3.44 50.98
N ALA A 575 -9.79 -2.44 50.63
CA ALA A 575 -9.90 -1.12 51.24
C ALA A 575 -10.96 -0.18 50.62
N ALA A 576 -11.69 -0.57 49.56
CA ALA A 576 -12.61 0.35 48.87
C ALA A 576 -14.05 -0.17 48.69
N ASN A 577 -14.42 -1.33 49.24
CA ASN A 577 -15.76 -1.89 49.03
C ASN A 577 -16.70 -1.59 50.21
N ARG A 578 -17.11 -0.32 50.36
CA ARG A 578 -18.41 -0.02 50.99
C ARG A 578 -19.42 0.15 49.86
N PRO A 579 -20.40 -0.76 49.71
CA PRO A 579 -21.43 -0.59 48.70
C PRO A 579 -22.27 0.63 49.04
N VAL A 580 -22.17 1.68 48.23
CA VAL A 580 -23.19 2.73 48.22
C VAL A 580 -24.44 2.09 47.61
N ARG A 581 -25.41 1.73 48.46
CA ARG A 581 -26.75 1.30 48.04
C ARG A 581 -27.41 2.43 47.25
N GLY A 582 -27.27 2.44 45.92
CA GLY A 582 -28.10 3.24 45.03
C GLY A 582 -29.46 2.54 44.82
N GLY A 583 -30.55 3.15 45.28
CA GLY A 583 -31.89 2.57 45.32
C GLY A 583 -32.65 2.53 43.98
N GLY A 584 -32.03 2.11 42.89
CA GLY A 584 -32.69 1.92 41.59
C GLY A 584 -33.39 0.55 41.46
N LYS A 585 -34.32 0.43 40.51
CA LYS A 585 -34.88 -0.87 40.10
C LYS A 585 -33.82 -1.67 39.34
N GLN A 586 -34.02 -2.98 39.23
CA GLN A 586 -33.20 -3.84 38.41
C GLN A 586 -33.47 -3.58 36.92
N CYS A 587 -32.43 -3.28 36.16
CA CYS A 587 -32.53 -3.11 34.71
C CYS A 587 -32.79 -4.47 34.02
N PRO A 588 -33.82 -4.59 33.16
CA PRO A 588 -34.14 -5.85 32.49
C PRO A 588 -33.10 -6.26 31.43
N GLU A 589 -32.29 -5.31 30.94
CA GLU A 589 -31.26 -5.57 29.92
C GLU A 589 -29.91 -5.97 30.52
N CYS A 590 -29.44 -5.28 31.57
CA CYS A 590 -28.11 -5.53 32.15
C CYS A 590 -28.10 -6.05 33.59
N GLY A 591 -29.26 -6.14 34.26
CA GLY A 591 -29.37 -6.63 35.63
C GLY A 591 -28.84 -5.70 36.72
N SER A 592 -28.27 -4.53 36.38
CA SER A 592 -27.80 -3.55 37.35
C SER A 592 -28.96 -2.91 38.12
N MET A 593 -28.74 -2.57 39.39
CA MET A 593 -29.70 -1.85 40.24
C MET A 593 -29.65 -0.32 40.00
N SER A 594 -29.39 0.06 38.75
CA SER A 594 -29.16 1.46 38.34
C SER A 594 -30.29 1.98 37.43
N LEU A 595 -31.41 1.26 37.32
CA LEU A 595 -32.58 1.71 36.57
C LEU A 595 -33.38 2.72 37.40
N HIS A 596 -33.53 3.94 36.90
CA HIS A 596 -34.24 5.03 37.57
C HIS A 596 -34.98 5.87 36.54
N LYS A 597 -36.01 6.62 36.94
CA LYS A 597 -36.77 7.48 36.01
C LYS A 597 -36.02 8.79 35.81
N VAL A 598 -35.79 9.15 34.54
CA VAL A 598 -35.30 10.46 34.10
C VAL A 598 -36.25 10.97 33.02
N ASP A 599 -36.82 12.15 33.23
CA ASP A 599 -37.73 12.81 32.28
C ASP A 599 -38.93 11.93 31.83
N GLY A 600 -39.53 11.20 32.77
CA GLY A 600 -40.69 10.32 32.53
C GLY A 600 -40.36 8.94 31.95
N CYS A 601 -39.12 8.71 31.50
CA CYS A 601 -38.67 7.42 30.99
C CYS A 601 -37.78 6.69 32.00
N GLU A 602 -37.94 5.38 32.13
CA GLU A 602 -36.99 4.56 32.88
C GLU A 602 -35.65 4.51 32.11
N ARG A 603 -34.54 4.88 32.74
CA ARG A 603 -33.20 4.89 32.17
C ARG A 603 -32.22 4.17 33.09
N CYS A 604 -31.35 3.35 32.51
CA CYS A 604 -30.29 2.66 33.25
C CYS A 604 -28.95 3.37 33.04
N ASP A 605 -28.30 3.85 34.11
CA ASP A 605 -26.98 4.49 34.01
C ASP A 605 -25.87 3.54 33.61
N ALA A 606 -26.01 2.25 33.92
CA ALA A 606 -24.95 1.27 33.68
C ALA A 606 -24.87 0.81 32.21
N CYS A 607 -25.99 0.74 31.49
CA CYS A 607 -26.03 0.23 30.11
C CYS A 607 -26.75 1.15 29.12
N GLY A 608 -27.42 2.21 29.60
CA GLY A 608 -28.18 3.12 28.75
C GLY A 608 -29.56 2.61 28.35
N HIS A 609 -30.01 1.46 28.86
CA HIS A 609 -31.36 0.93 28.60
C HIS A 609 -32.43 1.99 28.86
N ILE A 610 -33.32 2.20 27.90
CA ILE A 610 -34.51 3.04 28.03
C ILE A 610 -35.71 2.10 28.12
N GLY A 611 -36.31 2.04 29.30
CA GLY A 611 -37.50 1.24 29.61
C GLY A 611 -38.78 2.00 29.31
N SER A 612 -39.81 1.73 30.11
CA SER A 612 -41.13 2.33 29.90
C SER A 612 -41.10 3.85 30.08
N CYS A 613 -41.71 4.58 29.13
CA CYS A 613 -41.91 6.03 29.20
C CYS A 613 -43.37 6.32 29.57
N GLY A 614 -43.58 7.10 30.62
CA GLY A 614 -44.89 7.49 31.13
C GLY A 614 -44.83 8.58 32.17
#